data_AF-A0A7W4US46-F1
#
_entry.id   AF-A0A7W4US46-F1
#
_cell.length_a   1.000
_cell.length_b   1.000
_cell.length_c   1.000
_cell.angle_alpha   90.00
_cell.angle_beta   90.00
_cell.angle_gamma   90.00
#
_symmetry.space_group_name_H-M   'P 1'
#
loop_
_entity.id
_entity.type
_entity.pdbx_description
1 polymer ?
#
loop_
_entity_poly.entity_id
_entity_poly.type
_entity_poly.pdbx_seq_one_letter_code
_entity_poly.pdbx_strand_id
1 'polypeptide(L)'
;MALAYVIATLTGLATLTNPPQSIAGEVGPVLAAVWAWSFIAGGVLGLATVFTPWWWAERTALIFAGTGVAVYAFVVLNLHILAPPGSSRLTQVGIIGLAVCLLVLRWHLIRVYSYQPLSRER
;
A
#
# COMPACT_ATOMS: atom_id res chain seq x y z
N MET A 1 8.76 -4.45 -8.25
CA MET A 1 7.34 -4.06 -8.06
C MET A 1 6.42 -5.24 -7.83
N ALA A 2 6.44 -6.29 -8.66
CA ALA A 2 5.61 -7.48 -8.43
C ALA A 2 5.69 -8.00 -6.98
N LEU A 3 6.90 -8.15 -6.43
CA LEU A 3 7.08 -8.55 -5.02
C LEU A 3 6.42 -7.59 -4.02
N ALA A 4 6.49 -6.27 -4.24
CA ALA A 4 5.84 -5.29 -3.38
C ALA A 4 4.30 -5.43 -3.42
N TYR A 5 3.74 -5.75 -4.60
CA TYR A 5 2.31 -6.03 -4.73
C TYR A 5 1.89 -7.35 -4.08
N VAL A 6 2.70 -8.41 -4.17
CA VAL A 6 2.49 -9.65 -3.39
C VAL A 6 2.46 -9.34 -1.89
N ILE A 7 3.48 -8.62 -1.41
CA ILE A 7 3.57 -8.24 0.01
C ILE A 7 2.34 -7.42 0.42
N ALA A 8 1.91 -6.46 -0.39
CA ALA A 8 0.71 -5.67 -0.13
C ALA A 8 -0.55 -6.57 -0.02
N THR A 9 -0.76 -7.48 -0.97
CA THR A 9 -1.90 -8.42 -0.93
C THR A 9 -1.86 -9.29 0.32
N LEU A 10 -0.72 -9.91 0.63
CA LEU A 10 -0.57 -10.76 1.82
C LEU A 10 -0.76 -9.97 3.12
N THR A 11 -0.26 -8.73 3.17
CA THR A 11 -0.45 -7.85 4.32
C THR A 11 -1.93 -7.52 4.51
N GLY A 12 -2.64 -7.16 3.44
CA GLY A 12 -4.07 -6.89 3.51
C GLY A 12 -4.89 -8.11 3.95
N LEU A 13 -4.57 -9.31 3.45
CA LEU A 13 -5.19 -10.56 3.90
C LEU A 13 -4.91 -10.88 5.37
N ALA A 14 -3.66 -10.68 5.82
CA ALA A 14 -3.29 -10.85 7.21
C ALA A 14 -4.05 -9.86 8.12
N THR A 15 -4.13 -8.60 7.72
CA THR A 15 -4.89 -7.58 8.45
C THR A 15 -6.39 -7.88 8.49
N LEU A 16 -6.98 -8.40 7.41
CA LEU A 16 -8.40 -8.72 7.36
C LEU A 16 -8.76 -9.91 8.26
N THR A 17 -7.89 -10.91 8.33
CA THR A 17 -8.13 -12.15 9.10
C THR A 17 -7.70 -12.03 10.56
N ASN A 18 -6.63 -11.30 10.84
CA ASN A 18 -6.09 -11.04 12.17
C ASN A 18 -5.68 -9.57 12.30
N PRO A 19 -6.64 -8.65 12.48
CA PRO A 19 -6.33 -7.23 12.62
C PRO A 19 -5.49 -7.00 13.88
N PRO A 20 -4.37 -6.25 13.80
CA PRO A 20 -3.56 -5.92 14.96
C PRO A 20 -4.40 -5.13 15.97
N GLN A 21 -4.54 -5.65 17.19
CA GLN A 21 -5.44 -5.08 18.20
C GLN A 21 -5.07 -3.64 18.57
N SER A 22 -3.77 -3.32 18.55
CA SER A 22 -3.26 -1.96 18.80
C SER A 22 -3.63 -0.96 17.71
N ILE A 23 -4.01 -1.43 16.51
CA ILE A 23 -4.44 -0.57 15.39
C ILE A 23 -5.96 -0.57 15.33
N ALA A 24 -6.58 -1.75 15.39
CA ALA A 24 -8.04 -1.88 15.38
C ALA A 24 -8.71 -1.15 16.55
N GLY A 25 -8.05 -1.07 17.71
CA GLY A 25 -8.52 -0.31 18.86
C GLY A 25 -8.54 1.21 18.63
N GLU A 26 -7.65 1.74 17.79
CA GLU A 26 -7.54 3.19 17.53
C GLU A 26 -8.44 3.65 16.39
N VAL A 27 -8.47 2.92 15.27
CA VAL A 27 -9.24 3.30 14.07
C VAL A 27 -10.64 2.68 14.02
N GLY A 28 -10.89 1.65 14.82
CA GLY A 28 -12.14 0.90 14.80
C GLY A 28 -12.23 -0.11 13.65
N PRO A 29 -13.21 -1.03 13.72
CA PRO A 29 -13.29 -2.19 12.83
C PRO A 29 -13.59 -1.81 11.37
N VAL A 30 -14.38 -0.76 11.13
CA VAL A 30 -14.74 -0.32 9.77
C VAL A 30 -13.53 0.22 9.02
N LEU A 31 -12.76 1.13 9.63
CA LEU A 31 -11.55 1.67 9.03
C LEU A 31 -10.46 0.60 8.90
N ALA A 32 -10.37 -0.35 9.84
CA ALA A 32 -9.46 -1.50 9.71
C ALA A 32 -9.80 -2.37 8.49
N ALA A 33 -11.09 -2.57 8.20
CA ALA A 33 -11.52 -3.28 7.00
C ALA A 33 -11.22 -2.48 5.71
N VAL A 34 -11.50 -1.18 5.68
CA VAL A 34 -11.18 -0.30 4.53
C VAL A 34 -9.66 -0.29 4.26
N TRP A 35 -8.86 -0.24 5.33
CA TRP A 35 -7.40 -0.32 5.27
C TRP A 35 -6.93 -1.65 4.66
N ALA A 36 -7.46 -2.78 5.15
CA ALA A 36 -7.14 -4.10 4.61
C ALA A 36 -7.52 -4.23 3.12
N TRP A 37 -8.72 -3.78 2.76
CA TRP A 37 -9.20 -3.81 1.37
C TRP A 37 -8.39 -2.91 0.45
N SER A 38 -7.88 -1.77 0.93
CA SER A 38 -7.00 -0.89 0.16
C SER A 38 -5.70 -1.62 -0.23
N PHE A 39 -5.10 -2.37 0.70
CA PHE A 39 -3.93 -3.18 0.42
C PHE A 39 -4.22 -4.37 -0.51
N ILE A 40 -5.34 -5.07 -0.31
CA ILE A 40 -5.75 -6.18 -1.18
C ILE A 40 -5.99 -5.68 -2.60
N ALA A 41 -6.81 -4.64 -2.77
CA ALA A 41 -7.15 -4.08 -4.08
C ALA A 41 -5.91 -3.54 -4.80
N GLY A 42 -5.07 -2.77 -4.10
CA GLY A 42 -3.82 -2.25 -4.66
C GLY A 42 -2.83 -3.34 -5.04
N GLY A 43 -2.67 -4.38 -4.20
CA GLY A 43 -1.78 -5.50 -4.47
C GLY A 43 -2.28 -6.39 -5.63
N VAL A 44 -3.56 -6.76 -5.63
CA VAL A 44 -4.13 -7.62 -6.69
C VAL A 44 -4.13 -6.90 -8.04
N LEU A 45 -4.61 -5.65 -8.07
CA LEU A 45 -4.61 -4.86 -9.31
C LEU A 45 -3.18 -4.59 -9.80
N GLY A 46 -2.25 -4.32 -8.87
CA GLY A 46 -0.84 -4.13 -9.19
C GLY A 46 -0.21 -5.38 -9.79
N LEU A 47 -0.45 -6.56 -9.22
CA LEU A 47 0.02 -7.83 -9.78
C LEU A 47 -0.54 -8.11 -11.17
N ALA A 48 -1.83 -7.81 -11.38
CA ALA A 48 -2.48 -8.01 -12.68
C ALA A 48 -1.97 -7.06 -13.77
N THR A 49 -1.39 -5.91 -13.39
CA THR A 49 -1.06 -4.82 -14.33
C THR A 49 0.45 -4.54 -14.46
N VAL A 50 1.29 -5.01 -13.54
CA VAL A 50 2.74 -4.68 -13.51
C VAL A 50 3.51 -5.14 -14.76
N PHE A 51 3.04 -6.19 -15.43
CA PHE A 51 3.62 -6.73 -16.66
C PHE A 51 2.83 -6.38 -17.92
N THR A 52 1.80 -5.54 -17.81
CA THR A 52 0.96 -5.14 -18.94
C THR A 52 1.24 -3.69 -19.31
N PRO A 53 0.97 -3.25 -20.55
CA PRO A 53 1.13 -1.85 -20.93
C PRO A 53 0.03 -0.93 -20.36
N TRP A 54 -0.78 -1.42 -19.42
CA TRP A 54 -1.93 -0.71 -18.84
C TRP A 54 -1.50 0.15 -17.65
N TRP A 55 -0.62 1.11 -17.92
CA TRP A 55 -0.01 1.96 -16.88
C TRP A 55 -1.02 2.84 -16.13
N TRP A 56 -2.16 3.18 -16.74
CA TRP A 56 -3.26 3.82 -16.01
C TRP A 56 -3.83 2.91 -14.89
N ALA A 57 -3.96 1.61 -15.15
CA ALA A 57 -4.49 0.66 -14.18
C ALA A 57 -3.48 0.38 -13.07
N GLU A 58 -2.18 0.31 -13.40
CA GLU A 58 -1.13 0.23 -12.39
C GLU A 58 -1.06 1.50 -11.53
N ARG A 59 -1.29 2.69 -12.09
CA ARG A 59 -1.42 3.94 -11.30
C ARG A 59 -2.58 3.88 -10.31
N THR A 60 -3.72 3.35 -10.71
CA THR A 60 -4.85 3.11 -9.79
C THR A 60 -4.46 2.12 -8.68
N ALA A 61 -3.72 1.06 -9.01
CA ALA A 61 -3.19 0.12 -8.01
C ALA A 61 -2.25 0.80 -7.00
N LEU A 62 -1.37 1.69 -7.47
CA LEU A 62 -0.49 2.49 -6.62
C LEU A 62 -1.27 3.42 -5.70
N ILE A 63 -2.38 4.01 -6.15
CA ILE A 63 -3.24 4.85 -5.30
C ILE A 63 -3.84 4.00 -4.18
N PHE A 64 -4.44 2.84 -4.50
CA PHE A 64 -5.00 1.95 -3.47
C PHE A 64 -3.95 1.47 -2.46
N ALA A 65 -2.80 0.99 -2.94
CA ALA A 65 -1.70 0.58 -2.07
C ALA A 65 -1.18 1.77 -1.23
N GLY A 66 -1.07 2.95 -1.84
CA GLY A 66 -0.66 4.19 -1.18
C GLY A 66 -1.62 4.63 -0.09
N THR A 67 -2.94 4.52 -0.31
CA THR A 67 -3.96 4.75 0.72
C THR A 67 -3.78 3.79 1.89
N GLY A 68 -3.56 2.50 1.62
CA GLY A 68 -3.27 1.51 2.66
C GLY A 68 -2.04 1.85 3.51
N VAL A 69 -0.95 2.26 2.84
CA VAL A 69 0.27 2.73 3.52
C VAL A 69 0.03 4.01 4.31
N ALA A 70 -0.73 4.97 3.77
CA ALA A 70 -1.01 6.24 4.43
C ALA A 70 -1.84 6.07 5.71
N VAL A 71 -2.86 5.20 5.68
CA VAL A 71 -3.64 4.87 6.89
C VAL A 71 -2.74 4.23 7.94
N TYR A 72 -1.90 3.27 7.56
CA TYR A 72 -0.98 2.64 8.50
C TYR A 72 0.04 3.63 9.07
N ALA A 73 0.61 4.50 8.22
CA ALA A 73 1.52 5.56 8.63
C ALA A 73 0.88 6.49 9.66
N PHE A 74 -0.34 6.95 9.39
CA PHE A 74 -1.08 7.82 10.29
C PHE A 74 -1.28 7.17 11.66
N VAL A 75 -1.74 5.91 11.71
CA VAL A 75 -1.97 5.20 12.97
C VAL A 75 -0.68 4.97 13.74
N VAL A 76 0.39 4.50 13.07
CA VAL A 76 1.68 4.24 13.72
C VAL A 76 2.29 5.51 14.29
N LEU A 77 2.21 6.63 13.56
CA LEU A 77 2.70 7.92 14.04
C LEU A 77 1.87 8.42 15.22
N ASN A 78 0.55 8.34 15.14
CA ASN A 78 -0.32 8.74 16.24
C ASN A 78 -0.03 7.92 17.51
N LEU A 79 0.05 6.60 17.37
CA LEU A 79 0.39 5.69 18.44
C LEU A 79 1.82 5.87 18.97
N HIS A 80 2.74 6.42 18.18
CA HIS A 80 4.08 6.75 18.66
C HIS A 80 4.07 8.04 19.49
N ILE A 81 3.33 9.05 19.04
CA ILE A 81 3.20 10.35 19.73
C ILE A 81 2.51 10.17 21.09
N LEU A 82 1.49 9.31 21.16
CA LEU A 82 0.73 9.03 22.38
C LEU A 82 1.38 7.96 23.28
N ALA A 83 2.50 7.38 22.87
CA ALA A 83 3.10 6.25 23.58
C ALA A 83 3.76 6.67 24.91
N PRO A 84 3.67 5.85 25.97
CA PRO A 84 4.51 6.03 27.16
C PRO A 84 6.01 5.97 26.83
N PRO A 85 6.87 6.62 27.64
CA PRO A 85 8.33 6.54 27.47
C PRO A 85 8.81 5.09 27.39
N GLY A 86 9.59 4.77 26.34
CA GLY A 86 10.11 3.42 26.07
C GLY A 86 9.34 2.61 25.02
N SER A 87 8.14 3.05 24.60
CA SER A 87 7.36 2.40 23.54
C SER A 87 7.65 3.03 22.16
N SER A 88 8.86 2.78 21.64
CA SER A 88 9.27 3.32 20.34
C SER A 88 8.66 2.54 19.17
N ARG A 89 8.12 3.28 18.20
CA ARG A 89 7.61 2.74 16.92
C ARG A 89 8.40 3.26 15.72
N LEU A 90 9.56 3.88 15.95
CA LEU A 90 10.38 4.49 14.90
C LEU A 90 10.83 3.49 13.83
N THR A 91 11.04 2.22 14.19
CA THR A 91 11.32 1.16 13.20
C THR A 91 10.16 0.92 12.25
N GLN A 92 8.92 0.94 12.77
CA GLN A 92 7.71 0.83 11.93
C GLN A 92 7.62 2.03 10.99
N VAL A 93 7.87 3.25 11.50
CA VAL A 93 7.92 4.48 10.69
C VAL A 93 8.98 4.39 9.60
N GLY A 94 10.18 3.87 9.91
CA GLY A 94 11.25 3.69 8.93
C GLY A 94 10.87 2.71 7.81
N ILE A 95 10.26 1.57 8.15
CA ILE A 95 9.79 0.58 7.15
C ILE A 95 8.66 1.18 6.29
N ILE A 96 7.74 1.93 6.89
CA ILE A 96 6.69 2.66 6.17
C ILE A 96 7.32 3.66 5.20
N GLY A 97 8.35 4.39 5.62
CA GLY A 97 9.12 5.29 4.76
C GLY A 97 9.69 4.59 3.53
N LEU A 98 10.30 3.40 3.71
CA LEU A 98 10.79 2.59 2.60
C LEU A 98 9.66 2.19 1.63
N ALA A 99 8.50 1.78 2.16
CA ALA A 99 7.34 1.44 1.33
C ALA A 99 6.85 2.67 0.52
N VAL A 100 6.78 3.85 1.15
CA VAL A 100 6.43 5.10 0.47
C VAL A 100 7.42 5.42 -0.64
N CYS A 101 8.73 5.33 -0.38
CA CYS A 101 9.76 5.56 -1.40
C CYS A 101 9.60 4.62 -2.61
N LEU A 102 9.31 3.34 -2.39
CA LEU A 102 9.07 2.38 -3.47
C LEU A 102 7.85 2.74 -4.32
N LEU A 103 6.74 3.12 -3.69
CA LEU A 103 5.50 3.50 -4.40
C LEU A 103 5.70 4.80 -5.19
N VAL A 104 6.35 5.80 -4.59
CA VAL A 104 6.65 7.09 -5.23
C VAL A 104 7.60 6.91 -6.41
N LEU A 105 8.67 6.11 -6.25
CA LEU A 105 9.59 5.80 -7.34
C LEU A 105 8.84 5.15 -8.50
N ARG A 106 8.00 4.15 -8.23
CA ARG A 106 7.22 3.50 -9.30
C ARG A 106 6.26 4.47 -9.97
N TRP A 107 5.58 5.32 -9.20
CA TRP A 107 4.71 6.36 -9.74
C TRP A 107 5.47 7.28 -10.71
N HIS A 108 6.66 7.75 -10.32
CA HIS A 108 7.49 8.60 -11.18
C HIS A 108 7.95 7.89 -12.47
N LEU A 109 8.22 6.59 -12.42
CA LEU A 109 8.62 5.82 -13.60
C LEU A 109 7.46 5.63 -14.60
N ILE A 110 6.22 5.48 -14.12
CA ILE A 110 5.08 5.16 -14.99
C ILE A 110 4.18 6.36 -15.32
N ARG A 111 4.28 7.49 -14.60
CA ARG A 111 3.35 8.64 -14.72
C ARG A 111 3.24 9.24 -16.13
N VAL A 112 4.29 9.14 -16.93
CA VAL A 112 4.33 9.70 -18.29
C VAL A 112 3.60 8.79 -19.29
N TYR A 113 3.49 7.50 -18.99
CA TYR A 113 2.90 6.52 -19.89
C TYR A 113 1.44 6.27 -19.52
N SER A 114 0.53 6.38 -20.50
CA SER A 114 -0.90 6.07 -20.29
C SER A 114 -1.27 4.70 -20.83
N TYR A 115 -0.80 4.37 -22.03
CA TYR A 115 -0.99 3.08 -22.70
C TYR A 115 0.10 2.94 -23.76
N GLN A 116 0.57 1.72 -24.05
CA GLN A 116 1.35 1.46 -25.26
C GLN A 116 0.38 1.01 -26.36
N PRO A 117 0.12 1.83 -27.41
CA PRO A 117 -0.77 1.42 -28.48
C PRO A 117 -0.28 0.09 -29.06
N LEU A 118 -1.19 -0.84 -29.35
CA LEU A 118 -0.85 -2.09 -30.05
C LEU A 118 -0.04 -1.69 -31.27
N SER A 119 1.25 -2.01 -31.27
CA SER A 119 2.04 -1.91 -32.48
C SER A 119 1.34 -2.84 -33.47
N ARG A 120 0.69 -2.27 -34.48
CA ARG A 120 0.28 -3.05 -35.65
C ARG A 120 1.59 -3.59 -36.22
N GLU A 121 1.90 -4.85 -35.90
CA GLU A 121 2.83 -5.61 -36.70
C GLU A 121 2.27 -5.55 -38.14
N ARG A 122 3.10 -5.00 -39.03
CA ARG A 122 2.84 -4.91 -40.46
C ARG A 122 2.97 -6.29 -41.09
#